data_AF-A0A1A8FLK8-F1
#
_entry.id   AF-A0A1A8FLK8-F1
#
_cell.length_a   1.000
_cell.length_b   1.000
_cell.length_c   1.000
_cell.angle_alpha   90.00
_cell.angle_beta   90.00
_cell.angle_gamma   90.00
#
_symmetry.space_group_name_H-M   'P 1'
#
loop_
_entity.id
_entity.type
_entity.pdbx_description
1 polymer ?
#
loop_
_entity_poly.entity_id
_entity_poly.type
_entity_poly.pdbx_seq_one_letter_code
_entity_poly.pdbx_strand_id
1 'polypeptide(L)'
;MLKGQAQVQVTLHQHICVQLCASVAVLPPVYFPVFERCLVDAVLQADTQTALLATDVWCFAARYGTAELCLHHILLIAQMVKACPAECYQLFHLGMLLKRMVFLMTPVHQVELVAHFPPSKMENLPVWHHVLLRALSEDTRLRVEAEITELTQKVLTDWQGGGHKLGQMDQVNSVLLSLLSVLRGQPSPGEQCVLSAAKMVTQLWLRMSPDQLQTHPVLQQTLQLLLSTTAALVKKVPPQVVSQALLCLDAVVSQKCADYLLLAALEFLSSLGKIFIPLETQSQVLPRLSSLFGVILADQSWLLQQHALEAFSFFAENTNHEVVISQSLCVEETKTKVVNYLSKTLIAHEDAESRLLRLKQEAAAIQQHNQKLESKETVSNQQAEAEVIAGSEPRAKRARQEPSAEEEYSRYIQTAQSALKALQALVESNADTTASPPPWLEERLQELQTLLADIRSVK
;
A
#
# COMPACT_ATOMS: atom_id res chain seq x y z
N MET A 1 -38.84 -3.94 -16.83
CA MET A 1 -38.69 -2.64 -16.15
C MET A 1 -39.65 -2.59 -14.96
N LEU A 2 -39.15 -2.85 -13.75
CA LEU A 2 -39.94 -2.65 -12.53
C LEU A 2 -39.91 -1.14 -12.20
N LYS A 3 -41.10 -0.54 -12.13
CA LYS A 3 -41.32 0.89 -11.88
C LYS A 3 -40.93 1.23 -10.43
N GLY A 4 -40.11 2.27 -10.21
CA GLY A 4 -40.08 2.94 -8.90
C GLY A 4 -38.76 3.51 -8.36
N GLN A 5 -37.63 3.46 -9.07
CA GLN A 5 -36.42 4.16 -8.61
C GLN A 5 -36.06 5.29 -9.57
N ALA A 6 -35.65 6.45 -9.01
CA ALA A 6 -35.07 7.54 -9.78
C ALA A 6 -33.89 7.00 -10.60
N GLN A 7 -33.73 7.49 -11.84
CA GLN A 7 -32.55 7.16 -12.64
C GLN A 7 -31.31 7.68 -11.91
N VAL A 8 -30.60 6.78 -11.22
CA VAL A 8 -29.32 7.09 -10.61
C VAL A 8 -28.30 7.23 -11.73
N GLN A 9 -27.53 8.32 -11.72
CA GLN A 9 -26.36 8.42 -12.59
C GLN A 9 -25.37 7.32 -12.19
N VAL A 10 -25.19 6.34 -13.06
CA VAL A 10 -24.25 5.23 -12.88
C VAL A 10 -23.10 5.35 -13.87
N THR A 11 -21.94 4.82 -13.49
CA THR A 11 -20.80 4.74 -14.41
C THR A 11 -21.10 3.74 -15.54
N LEU A 12 -20.41 3.88 -16.68
CA LEU A 12 -20.50 2.92 -17.78
C LEU A 12 -20.16 1.49 -17.32
N HIS A 13 -19.11 1.35 -16.51
CA HIS A 13 -18.72 0.06 -15.93
C HIS A 13 -19.86 -0.58 -15.13
N GLN A 14 -20.48 0.18 -14.22
CA GLN A 14 -21.61 -0.31 -13.41
C GLN A 14 -22.79 -0.69 -14.29
N HIS A 15 -23.13 0.12 -15.30
CA HIS A 15 -24.21 -0.18 -16.23
C HIS A 15 -23.99 -1.51 -16.95
N ILE A 16 -22.81 -1.71 -17.54
CA ILE A 16 -22.46 -2.94 -18.28
C ILE A 16 -22.45 -4.15 -17.33
N CYS A 17 -21.78 -4.03 -16.18
CA CYS A 17 -21.67 -5.10 -15.19
C CYS A 17 -23.05 -5.61 -14.74
N VAL A 18 -23.98 -4.70 -14.41
CA VAL A 18 -25.34 -5.09 -13.99
C VAL A 18 -26.08 -5.85 -15.09
N GLN A 19 -25.98 -5.42 -16.35
CA GLN A 19 -26.64 -6.11 -17.47
C GLN A 19 -26.03 -7.49 -17.75
N LEU A 20 -24.70 -7.62 -17.64
CA LEU A 20 -24.02 -8.90 -17.76
C LEU A 20 -24.42 -9.86 -16.64
N CYS A 21 -24.41 -9.41 -15.38
CA CYS A 21 -24.85 -10.21 -14.24
C CYS A 21 -26.32 -10.66 -14.38
N ALA A 22 -27.21 -9.78 -14.86
CA ALA A 22 -28.60 -10.14 -15.13
C ALA A 22 -28.71 -11.23 -16.21
N SER A 23 -27.86 -11.18 -17.24
CA SER A 23 -27.79 -12.19 -18.30
C SER A 23 -27.25 -13.53 -17.76
N VAL A 24 -26.24 -13.49 -16.90
CA VAL A 24 -25.68 -14.67 -16.23
C VAL A 24 -26.71 -15.34 -15.33
N ALA A 25 -27.53 -14.57 -14.60
CA ALA A 25 -28.57 -15.10 -13.72
C ALA A 25 -29.64 -15.92 -14.45
N VAL A 26 -29.85 -15.66 -15.74
CA VAL A 26 -30.82 -16.39 -16.58
C VAL A 26 -30.14 -17.39 -17.53
N LEU A 27 -28.82 -17.58 -17.41
CA LEU A 27 -28.06 -18.46 -18.28
C LEU A 27 -28.38 -19.94 -17.99
N PRO A 28 -28.78 -20.75 -18.99
CA PRO A 28 -29.03 -22.17 -18.78
C PRO A 28 -27.77 -22.92 -18.30
N PRO A 29 -27.88 -23.89 -17.37
CA PRO A 29 -26.73 -24.59 -16.80
C PRO A 29 -25.80 -25.26 -17.83
N VAL A 30 -26.32 -25.67 -18.99
CA VAL A 30 -25.53 -26.27 -20.08
C VAL A 30 -24.43 -25.34 -20.62
N TYR A 31 -24.60 -24.02 -20.49
CA TYR A 31 -23.62 -23.04 -20.94
C TYR A 31 -22.65 -22.60 -19.84
N PHE A 32 -22.85 -23.05 -18.60
CA PHE A 32 -22.01 -22.65 -17.46
C PHE A 32 -20.52 -22.98 -17.68
N PRO A 33 -20.12 -24.15 -18.21
CA PRO A 33 -18.71 -24.43 -18.49
C PRO A 33 -18.08 -23.50 -19.54
N VAL A 34 -18.87 -23.04 -20.51
CA VAL A 34 -18.41 -22.08 -21.52
C VAL A 34 -18.23 -20.71 -20.88
N PHE A 35 -19.18 -20.30 -20.05
CA PHE A 35 -19.11 -19.05 -19.29
C PHE A 35 -17.88 -19.00 -18.38
N GLU A 36 -17.58 -20.07 -17.63
CA GLU A 36 -16.38 -20.14 -16.79
C GLU A 36 -15.09 -19.98 -17.60
N ARG A 37 -15.00 -20.61 -18.78
CA ARG A 37 -13.84 -20.42 -19.67
C ARG A 37 -13.73 -18.98 -20.16
N CYS A 38 -14.84 -18.37 -20.57
CA CYS A 38 -14.84 -16.98 -20.98
C CYS A 38 -14.40 -16.05 -19.84
N LEU A 39 -14.78 -16.33 -18.59
CA LEU A 39 -14.32 -15.56 -17.43
C LEU A 39 -12.82 -15.75 -17.18
N VAL A 40 -12.30 -16.97 -17.29
CA VAL A 40 -10.85 -17.25 -17.18
C VAL A 40 -10.10 -16.47 -18.26
N ASP A 41 -10.46 -16.65 -19.53
CA ASP A 41 -9.84 -15.94 -20.65
C ASP A 41 -9.91 -14.43 -20.44
N ALA A 42 -11.06 -13.95 -19.94
CA ALA A 42 -11.27 -12.53 -19.75
C ALA A 42 -10.53 -11.92 -18.57
N VAL A 43 -10.18 -12.71 -17.55
CA VAL A 43 -9.33 -12.27 -16.43
C VAL A 43 -7.84 -12.29 -16.82
N LEU A 44 -7.44 -13.23 -17.66
CA LEU A 44 -6.04 -13.44 -18.05
C LEU A 44 -5.55 -12.56 -19.21
N GLN A 45 -6.42 -11.78 -19.84
CA GLN A 45 -6.05 -10.81 -20.89
C GLN A 45 -5.40 -9.54 -20.31
N ALA A 46 -4.66 -8.83 -21.15
CA ALA A 46 -3.91 -7.65 -20.73
C ALA A 46 -4.80 -6.44 -20.42
N ASP A 47 -6.00 -6.37 -21.00
CA ASP A 47 -6.91 -5.25 -20.77
C ASP A 47 -7.50 -5.27 -19.35
N THR A 48 -6.99 -4.38 -18.49
CA THR A 48 -7.40 -4.30 -17.08
C THR A 48 -8.89 -3.98 -16.89
N GLN A 49 -9.52 -3.21 -17.79
CA GLN A 49 -10.95 -2.92 -17.67
C GLN A 49 -11.80 -4.16 -17.90
N THR A 50 -11.46 -4.96 -18.90
CA THR A 50 -12.16 -6.21 -19.19
C THR A 50 -11.88 -7.26 -18.12
N ALA A 51 -10.64 -7.37 -17.63
CA ALA A 51 -10.30 -8.24 -16.50
C ALA A 51 -11.05 -7.84 -15.21
N LEU A 52 -11.21 -6.55 -14.94
CA LEU A 52 -12.00 -6.05 -13.81
C LEU A 52 -13.49 -6.37 -13.97
N LEU A 53 -14.05 -6.15 -15.16
CA LEU A 53 -15.45 -6.49 -15.46
C LEU A 53 -15.70 -7.99 -15.31
N ALA A 54 -14.80 -8.83 -15.82
CA ALA A 54 -14.85 -10.29 -15.65
C ALA A 54 -14.75 -10.69 -14.19
N THR A 55 -13.85 -10.04 -13.42
CA THR A 55 -13.73 -10.25 -11.97
C THR A 55 -15.06 -9.95 -11.25
N ASP A 56 -15.71 -8.83 -11.57
CA ASP A 56 -16.98 -8.44 -10.98
C ASP A 56 -18.12 -9.43 -11.30
N VAL A 57 -18.21 -9.84 -12.56
CA VAL A 57 -19.21 -10.82 -13.03
C VAL A 57 -18.95 -12.20 -12.40
N TRP A 58 -17.69 -12.61 -12.23
CA TRP A 58 -17.33 -13.86 -11.57
C TRP A 58 -17.66 -13.82 -10.08
N CYS A 59 -17.35 -12.73 -9.38
CA CYS A 59 -17.78 -12.54 -8.00
C CYS A 59 -19.31 -12.61 -7.88
N PHE A 60 -20.06 -12.04 -8.83
CA PHE A 60 -21.52 -12.19 -8.85
C PHE A 60 -21.93 -13.65 -9.01
N ALA A 61 -21.35 -14.39 -9.96
CA ALA A 61 -21.66 -15.80 -10.18
C ALA A 61 -21.40 -16.64 -8.92
N ALA A 62 -20.29 -16.39 -8.22
CA ALA A 62 -19.96 -17.06 -6.97
C ALA A 62 -20.93 -16.72 -5.83
N ARG A 63 -21.43 -15.48 -5.75
CA ARG A 63 -22.45 -15.07 -4.76
C ARG A 63 -23.85 -15.60 -5.08
N TYR A 64 -24.18 -15.67 -6.36
CA TYR A 64 -25.48 -16.12 -6.83
C TYR A 64 -25.61 -17.64 -6.77
N GLY A 65 -24.48 -18.36 -6.93
CA GLY A 65 -24.40 -19.80 -6.81
C GLY A 65 -24.37 -20.31 -5.37
N THR A 66 -23.84 -21.53 -5.18
CA THR A 66 -23.70 -22.14 -3.86
C THR A 66 -22.37 -21.77 -3.22
N ALA A 67 -22.30 -21.88 -1.88
CA ALA A 67 -21.05 -21.69 -1.16
C ALA A 67 -19.96 -22.71 -1.59
N GLU A 68 -20.37 -23.93 -1.98
CA GLU A 68 -19.48 -24.95 -2.55
C GLU A 68 -18.90 -24.54 -3.91
N LEU A 69 -19.72 -23.92 -4.77
CA LEU A 69 -19.25 -23.39 -6.05
C LEU A 69 -18.25 -22.24 -5.82
N CYS A 70 -18.54 -21.37 -4.85
CA CYS A 70 -17.63 -20.29 -4.47
C CYS A 70 -16.29 -20.84 -3.97
N LEU A 71 -16.29 -21.84 -3.09
CA LEU A 71 -15.07 -22.52 -2.66
C LEU A 71 -14.32 -23.12 -3.85
N HIS A 72 -15.02 -23.85 -4.74
CA HIS A 72 -14.40 -24.47 -5.91
C HIS A 72 -13.66 -23.44 -6.78
N HIS A 73 -14.31 -22.32 -7.09
CA HIS A 73 -13.68 -21.23 -7.85
C HIS A 73 -12.46 -20.66 -7.12
N ILE A 74 -12.56 -20.42 -5.82
CA ILE A 74 -11.45 -19.89 -5.02
C ILE A 74 -10.25 -20.85 -5.04
N LEU A 75 -10.48 -22.15 -4.88
CA LEU A 75 -9.40 -23.15 -4.93
C LEU A 75 -8.74 -23.20 -6.31
N LEU A 76 -9.53 -23.11 -7.39
CA LEU A 76 -9.01 -23.05 -8.76
C LEU A 76 -8.13 -21.80 -8.95
N ILE A 77 -8.62 -20.63 -8.54
CA ILE A 77 -7.90 -19.36 -8.70
C ILE A 77 -6.63 -19.34 -7.83
N ALA A 78 -6.71 -19.83 -6.59
CA ALA A 78 -5.54 -19.97 -5.72
C ALA A 78 -4.48 -20.90 -6.34
N GLN A 79 -4.91 -22.00 -6.97
CA GLN A 79 -4.01 -22.88 -7.70
C GLN A 79 -3.37 -22.19 -8.92
N MET A 80 -4.13 -21.36 -9.65
CA MET A 80 -3.59 -20.57 -10.76
C MET A 80 -2.58 -19.51 -10.28
N VAL A 81 -2.88 -18.83 -9.18
CA VAL A 81 -1.96 -17.89 -8.52
C VAL A 81 -0.67 -18.61 -8.11
N LYS A 82 -0.78 -19.78 -7.48
CA LYS A 82 0.38 -20.60 -7.09
C LYS A 82 1.20 -21.08 -8.29
N ALA A 83 0.54 -21.41 -9.40
CA ALA A 83 1.19 -21.93 -10.60
C ALA A 83 1.79 -20.84 -11.49
N CYS A 84 1.45 -19.57 -11.27
CA CYS A 84 1.91 -18.46 -12.11
C CYS A 84 3.39 -18.17 -11.84
N PRO A 85 4.27 -18.33 -12.85
CA PRO A 85 5.69 -18.04 -12.68
C PRO A 85 5.91 -16.53 -12.79
N ALA A 86 6.48 -15.93 -11.74
CA ALA A 86 6.89 -14.52 -11.67
C ALA A 86 5.75 -13.47 -11.64
N GLU A 87 6.15 -12.23 -11.38
CA GLU A 87 5.28 -11.06 -11.37
C GLU A 87 4.86 -10.68 -12.80
N CYS A 88 3.60 -10.92 -13.15
CA CYS A 88 2.99 -10.52 -14.41
C CYS A 88 1.59 -9.92 -14.21
N TYR A 89 1.01 -9.36 -15.27
CA TYR A 89 -0.31 -8.74 -15.19
C TYR A 89 -1.42 -9.77 -14.91
N GLN A 90 -1.28 -11.02 -15.35
CA GLN A 90 -2.24 -12.09 -15.02
C GLN A 90 -2.21 -12.43 -13.54
N LEU A 91 -1.01 -12.53 -12.94
CA LEU A 91 -0.90 -12.73 -11.50
C LEU A 91 -1.57 -11.58 -10.75
N PHE A 92 -1.41 -10.35 -11.23
CA PHE A 92 -2.11 -9.20 -10.66
C PHE A 92 -3.63 -9.31 -10.78
N HIS A 93 -4.18 -9.68 -11.95
CA HIS A 93 -5.61 -9.87 -12.15
C HIS A 93 -6.19 -11.04 -11.35
N LEU A 94 -5.53 -12.20 -11.36
CA LEU A 94 -5.89 -13.37 -10.56
C LEU A 94 -5.84 -13.05 -9.07
N GLY A 95 -4.80 -12.35 -8.63
CA GLY A 95 -4.68 -11.90 -7.26
C GLY A 95 -5.79 -10.94 -6.86
N MET A 96 -6.20 -10.02 -7.74
CA MET A 96 -7.35 -9.14 -7.51
C MET A 96 -8.66 -9.93 -7.37
N LEU A 97 -8.88 -10.91 -8.24
CA LEU A 97 -10.05 -11.79 -8.16
C LEU A 97 -10.06 -12.59 -6.85
N LEU A 98 -8.93 -13.23 -6.51
CA LEU A 98 -8.79 -14.00 -5.26
C LEU A 98 -9.09 -13.14 -4.03
N LYS A 99 -8.50 -11.94 -3.95
CA LYS A 99 -8.77 -10.98 -2.85
C LYS A 99 -10.25 -10.73 -2.65
N ARG A 100 -11.01 -10.60 -3.74
CA ARG A 100 -12.44 -10.29 -3.70
C ARG A 100 -13.30 -11.51 -3.38
N MET A 101 -12.94 -12.68 -3.89
CA MET A 101 -13.70 -13.91 -3.64
C MET A 101 -13.55 -14.42 -2.22
N VAL A 102 -12.39 -14.24 -1.57
CA VAL A 102 -12.21 -14.68 -0.17
C VAL A 102 -13.21 -14.00 0.79
N PHE A 103 -13.66 -12.76 0.51
CA PHE A 103 -14.72 -12.10 1.28
C PHE A 103 -16.08 -12.78 1.22
N LEU A 104 -16.29 -13.70 0.26
CA LEU A 104 -17.54 -14.40 0.06
C LEU A 104 -17.58 -15.74 0.80
N MET A 105 -16.45 -16.18 1.36
CA MET A 105 -16.33 -17.48 2.00
C MET A 105 -16.99 -17.51 3.37
N THR A 106 -17.55 -18.67 3.71
CA THR A 106 -17.92 -18.98 5.10
C THR A 106 -16.68 -19.32 5.94
N PRO A 107 -16.73 -19.23 7.28
CA PRO A 107 -15.62 -19.64 8.13
C PRO A 107 -15.18 -21.10 7.92
N VAL A 108 -16.11 -22.01 7.62
CA VAL A 108 -15.79 -23.43 7.34
C VAL A 108 -14.94 -23.55 6.08
N HIS A 109 -15.36 -22.88 5.01
CA HIS A 109 -14.63 -22.89 3.74
C HIS A 109 -13.25 -22.23 3.86
N GLN A 110 -13.11 -21.21 4.72
CA GLN A 110 -11.81 -20.58 4.97
C GLN A 110 -10.81 -21.56 5.62
N VAL A 111 -11.28 -22.44 6.52
CA VAL A 111 -10.44 -23.51 7.08
C VAL A 111 -10.02 -24.49 5.98
N GLU A 112 -10.91 -24.80 5.04
CA GLU A 112 -10.57 -25.65 3.89
C GLU A 112 -9.53 -25.01 2.96
N LEU A 113 -9.60 -23.71 2.74
CA LEU A 113 -8.58 -22.98 1.98
C LEU A 113 -7.20 -23.10 2.67
N VAL A 114 -7.14 -22.93 3.99
CA VAL A 114 -5.91 -23.12 4.77
C VAL A 114 -5.40 -24.56 4.67
N ALA A 115 -6.30 -25.55 4.69
CA ALA A 115 -5.93 -26.96 4.56
C ALA A 115 -5.33 -27.29 3.19
N HIS A 116 -5.86 -26.71 2.11
CA HIS A 116 -5.35 -26.90 0.74
C HIS A 116 -4.06 -26.12 0.48
N PHE A 117 -3.95 -24.91 1.04
CA PHE A 117 -2.78 -24.04 0.87
C PHE A 117 -2.17 -23.66 2.23
N PRO A 118 -1.55 -24.61 2.99
CA PRO A 118 -0.96 -24.30 4.28
C PRO A 118 0.07 -23.15 4.19
N PRO A 119 -0.11 -22.04 4.95
CA PRO A 119 0.82 -20.89 4.93
C PRO A 119 2.21 -21.23 5.49
N SER A 120 2.31 -22.28 6.28
CA SER A 120 3.56 -22.87 6.76
C SER A 120 4.45 -23.46 5.64
N LYS A 121 3.97 -23.55 4.39
CA LYS A 121 4.75 -24.04 3.23
C LYS A 121 5.12 -22.90 2.29
N MET A 122 6.40 -22.78 1.98
CA MET A 122 6.95 -21.73 1.11
C MET A 122 6.27 -21.66 -0.27
N GLU A 123 5.99 -22.82 -0.88
CA GLU A 123 5.31 -22.92 -2.19
C GLU A 123 3.87 -22.36 -2.20
N ASN A 124 3.25 -22.16 -1.04
CA ASN A 124 1.89 -21.64 -0.93
C ASN A 124 1.86 -20.13 -0.62
N LEU A 125 3.00 -19.51 -0.31
CA LEU A 125 3.07 -18.08 0.00
C LEU A 125 2.50 -17.17 -1.09
N PRO A 126 2.64 -17.46 -2.41
CA PRO A 126 2.00 -16.67 -3.45
C PRO A 126 0.50 -16.50 -3.24
N VAL A 127 -0.21 -17.55 -2.79
CA VAL A 127 -1.64 -17.45 -2.49
C VAL A 127 -1.89 -16.42 -1.40
N TRP A 128 -1.13 -16.48 -0.31
CA TRP A 128 -1.29 -15.60 0.85
C TRP A 128 -0.86 -14.16 0.61
N HIS A 129 0.04 -13.88 -0.35
CA HIS A 129 0.33 -12.52 -0.82
C HIS A 129 -0.90 -11.85 -1.45
N HIS A 130 -1.83 -12.65 -1.97
CA HIS A 130 -3.05 -12.21 -2.61
C HIS A 130 -4.32 -12.47 -1.77
N VAL A 131 -4.19 -12.76 -0.48
CA VAL A 131 -5.33 -12.83 0.44
C VAL A 131 -5.31 -11.65 1.40
N LEU A 132 -6.43 -10.94 1.52
CA LEU A 132 -6.59 -9.90 2.54
C LEU A 132 -7.02 -10.57 3.85
N LEU A 133 -6.12 -10.64 4.84
CA LEU A 133 -6.39 -11.36 6.09
C LEU A 133 -7.58 -10.82 6.89
N ARG A 134 -7.93 -9.53 6.72
CA ARG A 134 -9.18 -8.96 7.28
C ARG A 134 -10.48 -9.56 6.73
N ALA A 135 -10.42 -10.31 5.63
CA ALA A 135 -11.57 -11.02 5.08
C ALA A 135 -11.82 -12.36 5.78
N LEU A 136 -10.85 -12.86 6.55
CA LEU A 136 -10.93 -14.14 7.25
C LEU A 136 -11.63 -13.98 8.61
N SER A 137 -12.21 -15.07 9.10
CA SER A 137 -12.67 -15.18 10.48
C SER A 137 -11.48 -15.02 11.42
N GLU A 138 -11.76 -14.56 12.64
CA GLU A 138 -10.72 -14.28 13.64
C GLU A 138 -9.81 -15.50 13.88
N ASP A 139 -10.38 -16.69 14.07
CA ASP A 139 -9.62 -17.92 14.30
C ASP A 139 -8.73 -18.30 13.11
N THR A 140 -9.28 -18.26 11.89
CA THR A 140 -8.53 -18.59 10.66
C THR A 140 -7.41 -17.58 10.45
N ARG A 141 -7.71 -16.30 10.65
CA ARG A 141 -6.74 -15.21 10.55
C ARG A 141 -5.59 -15.44 11.52
N LEU A 142 -5.86 -15.61 12.82
CA LEU A 142 -4.82 -15.80 13.84
C LEU A 142 -3.93 -17.00 13.52
N ARG A 143 -4.53 -18.09 13.02
CA ARG A 143 -3.78 -19.26 12.55
C ARG A 143 -2.84 -18.92 11.39
N VAL A 144 -3.34 -18.23 10.35
CA VAL A 144 -2.53 -17.85 9.18
C VAL A 144 -1.40 -16.90 9.59
N GLU A 145 -1.67 -15.92 10.43
CA GLU A 145 -0.67 -14.98 10.95
C GLU A 145 0.43 -15.69 11.73
N ALA A 146 0.06 -16.64 12.60
CA ALA A 146 1.00 -17.44 13.37
C ALA A 146 1.90 -18.31 12.46
N GLU A 147 1.30 -19.05 11.52
CA GLU A 147 2.03 -19.90 10.58
C GLU A 147 3.00 -19.11 9.68
N ILE A 148 2.59 -17.93 9.17
CA ILE A 148 3.47 -17.05 8.39
C ILE A 148 4.61 -16.50 9.25
N THR A 149 4.30 -16.06 10.48
CA THR A 149 5.32 -15.52 11.40
C THR A 149 6.35 -16.58 11.77
N GLU A 150 5.90 -17.80 12.07
CA GLU A 150 6.78 -18.93 12.39
C GLU A 150 7.67 -19.32 11.21
N LEU A 151 7.09 -19.43 10.00
CA LEU A 151 7.85 -19.73 8.79
C LEU A 151 8.89 -18.63 8.50
N THR A 152 8.51 -17.36 8.65
CA THR A 152 9.43 -16.24 8.46
C THR A 152 10.60 -16.31 9.44
N GLN A 153 10.32 -16.52 10.73
CA GLN A 153 11.36 -16.65 11.75
C GLN A 153 12.29 -17.83 11.45
N LYS A 154 11.75 -18.97 11.02
CA LYS A 154 12.53 -20.14 10.64
C LYS A 154 13.47 -19.82 9.47
N VAL A 155 12.95 -19.27 8.38
CA VAL A 155 13.75 -18.94 7.17
C VAL A 155 14.86 -17.94 7.50
N LEU A 156 14.58 -16.93 8.33
CA LEU A 156 15.61 -15.97 8.76
C LEU A 156 16.67 -16.61 9.65
N THR A 157 16.28 -17.52 10.54
CA THR A 157 17.21 -18.27 11.41
C THR A 157 18.10 -19.19 10.58
N ASP A 158 17.54 -19.89 9.60
CA ASP A 158 18.27 -20.77 8.69
C ASP A 158 19.23 -19.96 7.80
N TRP A 159 18.81 -18.80 7.31
CA TRP A 159 19.66 -17.88 6.55
C TRP A 159 20.82 -17.34 7.39
N GLN A 160 20.56 -16.97 8.65
CA GLN A 160 21.59 -16.55 9.60
C GLN A 160 22.58 -17.69 9.90
N GLY A 161 22.08 -18.90 10.19
CA GLY A 161 22.90 -20.09 10.45
C GLY A 161 23.69 -20.54 9.22
N GLY A 162 23.18 -20.28 8.02
CA GLY A 162 23.83 -20.53 6.74
C GLY A 162 24.89 -19.50 6.33
N GLY A 163 25.12 -18.46 7.14
CA GLY A 163 26.13 -17.44 6.89
C GLY A 163 25.66 -16.27 6.02
N HIS A 164 24.37 -15.99 5.95
CA HIS A 164 23.78 -14.85 5.24
C HIS A 164 24.10 -14.83 3.73
N LYS A 165 23.96 -15.97 3.05
CA LYS A 165 24.31 -16.09 1.63
C LYS A 165 23.32 -15.32 0.75
N LEU A 166 23.85 -14.57 -0.22
CA LEU A 166 23.03 -13.84 -1.20
C LEU A 166 22.15 -14.76 -2.05
N GLY A 167 22.59 -15.99 -2.34
CA GLY A 167 21.81 -16.96 -3.11
C GLY A 167 20.52 -17.46 -2.42
N GLN A 168 20.28 -17.08 -1.17
CA GLN A 168 19.06 -17.42 -0.43
C GLN A 168 18.09 -16.22 -0.32
N MET A 169 18.41 -15.07 -0.94
CA MET A 169 17.62 -13.86 -0.80
C MET A 169 16.21 -13.96 -1.38
N ASP A 170 15.99 -14.79 -2.40
CA ASP A 170 14.64 -15.00 -2.96
C ASP A 170 13.70 -15.62 -1.90
N GLN A 171 14.21 -16.55 -1.10
CA GLN A 171 13.46 -17.16 0.00
C GLN A 171 13.15 -16.12 1.10
N VAL A 172 14.14 -15.29 1.44
CA VAL A 172 13.99 -14.20 2.41
C VAL A 172 12.96 -13.16 1.91
N ASN A 173 13.05 -12.76 0.64
CA ASN A 173 12.11 -11.83 0.02
C ASN A 173 10.68 -12.41 0.00
N SER A 174 10.54 -13.71 -0.31
CA SER A 174 9.23 -14.37 -0.31
C SER A 174 8.56 -14.33 1.07
N VAL A 175 9.29 -14.65 2.16
CA VAL A 175 8.72 -14.61 3.51
C VAL A 175 8.50 -13.19 4.00
N LEU A 176 9.36 -12.23 3.63
CA LEU A 176 9.17 -10.82 3.95
C LEU A 176 7.92 -10.23 3.29
N LEU A 177 7.65 -10.58 2.04
CA LEU A 177 6.43 -10.18 1.36
C LEU A 177 5.17 -10.75 2.05
N SER A 178 5.24 -11.99 2.54
CA SER A 178 4.16 -12.58 3.34
C SER A 178 3.97 -11.88 4.67
N LEU A 179 5.06 -11.57 5.38
CA LEU A 179 5.03 -10.82 6.63
C LEU A 179 4.44 -9.41 6.42
N LEU A 180 4.83 -8.72 5.36
CA LEU A 180 4.26 -7.42 4.99
C LEU A 180 2.76 -7.50 4.75
N SER A 181 2.29 -8.57 4.10
CA SER A 181 0.86 -8.82 3.86
C SER A 181 0.08 -9.02 5.16
N VAL A 182 0.69 -9.70 6.15
CA VAL A 182 0.15 -9.82 7.51
C VAL A 182 0.01 -8.44 8.18
N LEU A 183 1.07 -7.64 8.15
CA LEU A 183 1.11 -6.35 8.85
C LEU A 183 0.17 -5.31 8.23
N ARG A 184 0.04 -5.26 6.90
CA ARG A 184 -0.89 -4.36 6.21
C ARG A 184 -2.35 -4.83 6.28
N GLY A 185 -2.57 -6.10 6.61
CA GLY A 185 -3.90 -6.71 6.64
C GLY A 185 -4.80 -6.22 7.78
N GLN A 186 -4.26 -5.54 8.80
CA GLN A 186 -4.98 -5.20 10.03
C GLN A 186 -4.96 -3.70 10.37
N PRO A 187 -6.06 -3.13 10.90
CA PRO A 187 -6.02 -1.83 11.55
C PRO A 187 -5.24 -1.88 12.89
N SER A 188 -5.22 -3.04 13.56
CA SER A 188 -4.45 -3.29 14.79
C SER A 188 -3.96 -4.74 14.85
N PRO A 189 -2.79 -5.06 14.25
CA PRO A 189 -2.21 -6.40 14.34
C PRO A 189 -1.92 -6.79 15.79
N GLY A 190 -1.99 -8.09 16.11
CA GLY A 190 -1.73 -8.59 17.46
C GLY A 190 -0.34 -8.18 17.95
N GLU A 191 -0.25 -7.66 19.18
CA GLU A 191 0.99 -7.05 19.71
C GLU A 191 2.20 -7.99 19.62
N GLN A 192 2.00 -9.29 19.87
CA GLN A 192 3.07 -10.28 19.79
C GLN A 192 3.57 -10.52 18.36
N CYS A 193 2.68 -10.47 17.36
CA CYS A 193 3.07 -10.55 15.94
C CYS A 193 3.91 -9.32 15.56
N VAL A 194 3.46 -8.12 15.96
CA VAL A 194 4.18 -6.85 15.70
C VAL A 194 5.57 -6.85 16.32
N LEU A 195 5.70 -7.28 17.58
CA LEU A 195 6.99 -7.35 18.27
C LEU A 195 7.94 -8.36 17.61
N SER A 196 7.42 -9.51 17.18
CA SER A 196 8.21 -10.53 16.47
C SER A 196 8.68 -10.01 15.12
N ALA A 197 7.78 -9.37 14.36
CA ALA A 197 8.09 -8.73 13.08
C ALA A 197 9.14 -7.63 13.24
N ALA A 198 9.01 -6.77 14.26
CA ALA A 198 9.99 -5.71 14.52
C ALA A 198 11.39 -6.27 14.82
N LYS A 199 11.49 -7.38 15.57
CA LYS A 199 12.77 -8.07 15.82
C LYS A 199 13.38 -8.61 14.53
N MET A 200 12.59 -9.32 13.72
CA MET A 200 13.04 -9.88 12.43
C MET A 200 13.53 -8.78 11.47
N VAL A 201 12.75 -7.70 11.34
CA VAL A 201 13.10 -6.55 10.50
C VAL A 201 14.35 -5.84 11.01
N THR A 202 14.50 -5.68 12.32
CA THR A 202 15.71 -5.09 12.92
C THR A 202 16.95 -5.92 12.59
N GLN A 203 16.87 -7.25 12.70
CA GLN A 203 18.00 -8.14 12.37
C GLN A 203 18.41 -8.02 10.90
N LEU A 204 17.46 -7.88 9.98
CA LEU A 204 17.72 -7.69 8.56
C LEU A 204 18.37 -6.33 8.28
N TRP A 205 17.87 -5.25 8.87
CA TRP A 205 18.46 -3.92 8.70
C TRP A 205 19.91 -3.84 9.16
N LEU A 206 20.26 -4.51 10.26
CA LEU A 206 21.65 -4.58 10.75
C LEU A 206 22.61 -5.26 9.76
N ARG A 207 22.09 -5.94 8.74
CA ARG A 207 22.88 -6.58 7.68
C ARG A 207 22.84 -5.82 6.35
N MET A 208 21.91 -4.89 6.16
CA MET A 208 21.85 -4.09 4.95
C MET A 208 23.04 -3.15 4.91
N SER A 209 23.78 -3.14 3.80
CA SER A 209 24.88 -2.19 3.59
C SER A 209 24.62 -1.33 2.34
N PRO A 210 24.83 0.00 2.42
CA PRO A 210 24.67 0.90 1.28
C PRO A 210 25.53 0.50 0.07
N ASP A 211 26.77 0.04 0.31
CA ASP A 211 27.72 -0.35 -0.73
C ASP A 211 27.25 -1.60 -1.51
N GLN A 212 26.63 -2.56 -0.83
CA GLN A 212 26.13 -3.77 -1.49
C GLN A 212 24.85 -3.54 -2.30
N LEU A 213 24.04 -2.55 -1.93
CA LEU A 213 22.83 -2.21 -2.66
C LEU A 213 23.10 -1.72 -4.09
N GLN A 214 24.25 -1.09 -4.29
CA GLN A 214 24.69 -0.61 -5.61
C GLN A 214 25.23 -1.75 -6.49
N THR A 215 25.73 -2.82 -5.87
CA THR A 215 26.39 -3.94 -6.58
C THR A 215 25.46 -5.13 -6.83
N HIS A 216 24.42 -5.31 -6.00
CA HIS A 216 23.56 -6.49 -6.05
C HIS A 216 22.07 -6.12 -6.21
N PRO A 217 21.49 -6.25 -7.42
CA PRO A 217 20.08 -5.91 -7.69
C PRO A 217 19.07 -6.66 -6.82
N VAL A 218 19.36 -7.90 -6.43
CA VAL A 218 18.49 -8.70 -5.54
C VAL A 218 18.23 -8.01 -4.20
N LEU A 219 19.20 -7.23 -3.71
CA LEU A 219 19.07 -6.47 -2.47
C LEU A 219 18.15 -5.24 -2.61
N GLN A 220 17.89 -4.77 -3.84
CA GLN A 220 16.94 -3.67 -4.07
C GLN A 220 15.50 -4.12 -3.83
N GLN A 221 15.16 -5.36 -4.21
CA GLN A 221 13.86 -5.95 -3.87
C GLN A 221 13.74 -6.16 -2.35
N THR A 222 14.80 -6.63 -1.71
CA THR A 222 14.83 -6.73 -0.24
C THR A 222 14.66 -5.37 0.42
N LEU A 223 15.33 -4.33 -0.10
CA LEU A 223 15.22 -2.96 0.40
C LEU A 223 13.78 -2.45 0.26
N GLN A 224 13.12 -2.65 -0.88
CA GLN A 224 11.72 -2.30 -1.08
C GLN A 224 10.84 -2.94 0.00
N LEU A 225 10.96 -4.26 0.20
CA LEU A 225 10.17 -4.99 1.19
C LEU A 225 10.47 -4.51 2.61
N LEU A 226 11.73 -4.27 2.94
CA LEU A 226 12.15 -3.76 4.25
C LEU A 226 11.61 -2.36 4.50
N LEU A 227 11.65 -1.44 3.53
CA LEU A 227 11.10 -0.09 3.66
C LEU A 227 9.60 -0.14 3.95
N SER A 228 8.84 -0.88 3.13
CA SER A 228 7.39 -1.04 3.34
C SER A 228 7.04 -1.72 4.67
N THR A 229 7.80 -2.75 5.06
CA THR A 229 7.58 -3.45 6.35
C THR A 229 7.92 -2.55 7.53
N THR A 230 8.98 -1.75 7.41
CA THR A 230 9.38 -0.78 8.43
C THR A 230 8.38 0.35 8.56
N ALA A 231 7.79 0.81 7.44
CA ALA A 231 6.73 1.81 7.46
C ALA A 231 5.52 1.36 8.28
N ALA A 232 5.14 0.09 8.16
CA ALA A 232 4.08 -0.53 8.97
C ALA A 232 4.45 -0.65 10.45
N LEU A 233 5.75 -0.81 10.77
CA LEU A 233 6.27 -1.03 12.11
C LEU A 233 6.93 0.20 12.74
N VAL A 234 6.80 1.39 12.14
CA VAL A 234 7.65 2.57 12.44
C VAL A 234 7.69 2.95 13.91
N LYS A 235 6.59 2.77 14.66
CA LYS A 235 6.50 3.07 16.11
C LYS A 235 7.17 2.04 17.02
N LYS A 236 7.52 0.87 16.48
CA LYS A 236 8.03 -0.30 17.23
C LYS A 236 9.46 -0.67 16.84
N VAL A 237 10.02 -0.02 15.81
CA VAL A 237 11.42 -0.23 15.40
C VAL A 237 12.36 0.71 16.17
N PRO A 238 13.60 0.27 16.48
CA PRO A 238 14.59 1.11 17.13
C PRO A 238 15.03 2.31 16.25
N PRO A 239 15.47 3.45 16.84
CA PRO A 239 15.99 4.60 16.09
C PRO A 239 17.15 4.27 15.15
N GLN A 240 17.98 3.28 15.51
CA GLN A 240 19.10 2.81 14.71
C GLN A 240 18.64 2.25 13.35
N VAL A 241 17.49 1.58 13.31
CA VAL A 241 16.89 1.04 12.09
C VAL A 241 16.48 2.18 11.15
N VAL A 242 15.91 3.27 11.70
CA VAL A 242 15.54 4.45 10.91
C VAL A 242 16.77 5.08 10.27
N SER A 243 17.85 5.25 11.03
CA SER A 243 19.12 5.76 10.51
C SER A 243 19.68 4.88 9.39
N GLN A 244 19.71 3.56 9.60
CA GLN A 244 20.20 2.61 8.59
C GLN A 244 19.34 2.59 7.32
N ALA A 245 18.02 2.69 7.47
CA ALA A 245 17.09 2.74 6.35
C ALA A 245 17.31 3.99 5.48
N LEU A 246 17.49 5.15 6.11
CA LEU A 246 17.78 6.40 5.40
C LEU A 246 19.16 6.37 4.73
N LEU A 247 20.17 5.78 5.37
CA LEU A 247 21.50 5.57 4.79
C LEU A 247 21.43 4.71 3.52
N CYS A 248 20.74 3.58 3.59
CA CYS A 248 20.55 2.68 2.46
C CYS A 248 19.77 3.35 1.32
N LEU A 249 18.72 4.10 1.65
CA LEU A 249 17.87 4.77 0.67
C LEU A 249 18.62 5.89 -0.07
N ASP A 250 19.36 6.73 0.65
CA ASP A 250 20.18 7.81 0.10
C ASP A 250 21.21 7.31 -0.92
N ALA A 251 21.82 6.14 -0.66
CA ALA A 251 22.76 5.51 -1.57
C ALA A 251 22.15 5.03 -2.89
N VAL A 252 20.86 4.68 -2.91
CA VAL A 252 20.17 4.20 -4.12
C VAL A 252 19.48 5.35 -4.87
N VAL A 253 18.88 6.31 -4.15
CA VAL A 253 18.25 7.50 -4.75
C VAL A 253 19.28 8.32 -5.53
N SER A 254 20.52 8.40 -5.05
CA SER A 254 21.61 9.13 -5.70
C SER A 254 21.99 8.61 -7.11
N GLN A 255 21.63 7.37 -7.47
CA GLN A 255 22.06 6.73 -8.73
C GLN A 255 20.94 6.52 -9.76
N LYS A 256 19.81 7.23 -9.60
CA LYS A 256 18.55 7.00 -10.33
C LYS A 256 17.98 5.60 -10.03
N CYS A 257 16.93 5.61 -9.22
CA CYS A 257 16.29 4.43 -8.67
C CYS A 257 15.06 3.99 -9.50
N ALA A 258 14.68 2.72 -9.42
CA ALA A 258 13.42 2.24 -10.00
C ALA A 258 12.19 2.80 -9.25
N ASP A 259 11.12 3.09 -10.00
CA ASP A 259 9.89 3.70 -9.47
C ASP A 259 9.27 2.91 -8.30
N TYR A 260 9.26 1.57 -8.36
CA TYR A 260 8.68 0.73 -7.30
C TYR A 260 9.39 0.91 -5.95
N LEU A 261 10.69 1.17 -5.97
CA LEU A 261 11.49 1.38 -4.77
C LEU A 261 11.30 2.82 -4.24
N LEU A 262 11.15 3.81 -5.13
CA LEU A 262 10.78 5.18 -4.74
C LEU A 262 9.38 5.23 -4.10
N LEU A 263 8.43 4.44 -4.59
CA LEU A 263 7.11 4.32 -3.96
C LEU A 263 7.18 3.72 -2.54
N ALA A 264 7.98 2.66 -2.34
CA ALA A 264 8.22 2.10 -1.01
C ALA A 264 8.96 3.07 -0.09
N ALA A 265 9.89 3.86 -0.65
CA ALA A 265 10.57 4.93 0.05
C ALA A 265 9.59 6.00 0.53
N LEU A 266 8.69 6.49 -0.33
CA LEU A 266 7.67 7.48 0.04
C LEU A 266 6.73 6.98 1.16
N GLU A 267 6.33 5.71 1.13
CA GLU A 267 5.57 5.08 2.21
C GLU A 267 6.36 5.09 3.53
N PHE A 268 7.66 4.74 3.48
CA PHE A 268 8.52 4.79 4.64
C PHE A 268 8.73 6.22 5.17
N LEU A 269 9.12 7.16 4.32
CA LEU A 269 9.40 8.55 4.70
C LEU A 269 8.14 9.22 5.29
N SER A 270 6.97 9.01 4.69
CA SER A 270 5.70 9.53 5.22
C SER A 270 5.36 8.95 6.59
N SER A 271 5.70 7.67 6.84
CA SER A 271 5.49 7.03 8.13
C SER A 271 6.34 7.61 9.26
N LEU A 272 7.51 8.20 8.96
CA LEU A 272 8.40 8.80 9.95
C LEU A 272 7.79 10.04 10.63
N GLY A 273 6.77 10.66 10.01
CA GLY A 273 6.01 11.73 10.65
C GLY A 273 5.30 11.27 11.93
N LYS A 274 5.06 9.96 12.09
CA LYS A 274 4.38 9.37 13.26
C LYS A 274 5.26 9.19 14.50
N ILE A 275 6.57 9.45 14.40
CA ILE A 275 7.54 9.20 15.47
C ILE A 275 8.36 10.44 15.81
N PHE A 276 8.80 10.53 17.07
CA PHE A 276 9.78 11.51 17.49
C PHE A 276 11.18 10.94 17.30
N ILE A 277 12.09 11.73 16.73
CA ILE A 277 13.48 11.32 16.47
C ILE A 277 14.32 11.82 17.65
N PRO A 278 15.05 10.94 18.37
CA PRO A 278 15.86 11.34 19.52
C PRO A 278 16.97 12.33 19.16
N LEU A 279 17.23 13.30 20.05
CA LEU A 279 18.19 14.40 19.89
C LEU A 279 19.58 13.93 19.44
N GLU A 280 20.03 12.78 19.95
CA GLU A 280 21.33 12.18 19.65
C GLU A 280 21.49 11.82 18.17
N THR A 281 20.37 11.54 17.49
CA THR A 281 20.34 11.11 16.09
C THR A 281 19.78 12.16 15.14
N GLN A 282 19.15 13.22 15.66
CA GLN A 282 18.50 14.26 14.85
C GLN A 282 19.45 14.93 13.85
N SER A 283 20.68 15.23 14.28
CA SER A 283 21.69 15.89 13.43
C SER A 283 22.06 15.09 12.18
N GLN A 284 21.93 13.76 12.23
CA GLN A 284 22.23 12.87 11.11
C GLN A 284 20.97 12.51 10.29
N VAL A 285 19.83 12.38 10.98
CA VAL A 285 18.57 11.89 10.39
C VAL A 285 17.79 12.99 9.69
N LEU A 286 17.60 14.15 10.33
CA LEU A 286 16.71 15.20 9.81
C LEU A 286 17.21 15.79 8.47
N PRO A 287 18.50 16.16 8.31
CA PRO A 287 18.98 16.69 7.03
C PRO A 287 18.84 15.70 5.88
N ARG A 288 19.04 14.40 6.16
CA ARG A 288 18.93 13.33 5.17
C ARG A 288 17.48 13.11 4.76
N LEU A 289 16.56 13.13 5.72
CA LEU A 289 15.13 13.05 5.47
C LEU A 289 14.66 14.23 4.58
N SER A 290 15.12 15.44 4.87
CA SER A 290 14.82 16.63 4.04
C SER A 290 15.37 16.51 2.63
N SER A 291 16.62 16.06 2.49
CA SER A 291 17.26 15.84 1.19
C SER A 291 16.47 14.83 0.35
N LEU A 292 16.09 13.70 0.95
CA LEU A 292 15.33 12.65 0.27
C LEU A 292 13.96 13.13 -0.21
N PHE A 293 13.20 13.85 0.64
CA PHE A 293 11.94 14.46 0.20
C PHE A 293 12.17 15.49 -0.92
N GLY A 294 13.19 16.33 -0.80
CA GLY A 294 13.54 17.33 -1.82
C GLY A 294 13.83 16.70 -3.18
N VAL A 295 14.63 15.61 -3.21
CA VAL A 295 14.96 14.89 -4.45
C VAL A 295 13.72 14.24 -5.06
N ILE A 296 12.90 13.53 -4.26
CA ILE A 296 11.74 12.80 -4.79
C ILE A 296 10.61 13.76 -5.22
N LEU A 297 10.42 14.89 -4.53
CA LEU A 297 9.45 15.92 -4.94
C LEU A 297 9.85 16.65 -6.24
N ALA A 298 11.14 16.67 -6.57
CA ALA A 298 11.67 17.24 -7.80
C ALA A 298 11.61 16.27 -8.99
N ASP A 299 11.13 15.04 -8.79
CA ASP A 299 11.02 14.04 -9.85
C ASP A 299 10.06 14.52 -10.97
N GLN A 300 10.33 14.08 -12.20
CA GLN A 300 9.60 14.47 -13.41
C GLN A 300 8.51 13.46 -13.77
N SER A 301 8.59 12.24 -13.24
CA SER A 301 7.55 11.23 -13.39
C SER A 301 6.31 11.69 -12.66
N TRP A 302 5.24 11.84 -13.42
CA TRP A 302 4.00 12.38 -12.88
C TRP A 302 3.37 11.51 -11.80
N LEU A 303 3.52 10.18 -11.93
CA LEU A 303 2.99 9.23 -10.97
C LEU A 303 3.75 9.35 -9.65
N LEU A 304 5.08 9.39 -9.72
CA LEU A 304 5.93 9.59 -8.55
C LEU A 304 5.69 10.95 -7.92
N GLN A 305 5.55 12.01 -8.71
CA GLN A 305 5.27 13.35 -8.23
C GLN A 305 3.95 13.40 -7.45
N GLN A 306 2.87 12.79 -7.95
CA GLN A 306 1.61 12.70 -7.23
C GLN A 306 1.76 11.97 -5.90
N HIS A 307 2.44 10.82 -5.90
CA HIS A 307 2.70 10.07 -4.67
C HIS A 307 3.62 10.81 -3.70
N ALA A 308 4.58 11.57 -4.20
CA ALA A 308 5.50 12.39 -3.40
C ALA A 308 4.74 13.52 -2.71
N LEU A 309 3.83 14.20 -3.42
CA LEU A 309 2.95 15.22 -2.86
C LEU A 309 2.02 14.65 -1.78
N GLU A 310 1.40 13.49 -2.03
CA GLU A 310 0.55 12.78 -1.05
C GLU A 310 1.35 12.40 0.21
N ALA A 311 2.53 11.79 0.04
CA ALA A 311 3.40 11.35 1.12
C ALA A 311 3.98 12.51 1.93
N PHE A 312 4.39 13.60 1.27
CA PHE A 312 4.92 14.79 1.93
C PHE A 312 3.83 15.54 2.70
N SER A 313 2.61 15.67 2.14
CA SER A 313 1.47 16.24 2.86
C SER A 313 1.16 15.43 4.12
N PHE A 314 1.09 14.10 3.99
CA PHE A 314 0.88 13.22 5.14
C PHE A 314 1.97 13.38 6.20
N PHE A 315 3.24 13.44 5.79
CA PHE A 315 4.34 13.69 6.72
C PHE A 315 4.20 15.04 7.44
N ALA A 316 3.96 16.11 6.68
CA ALA A 316 3.85 17.47 7.19
C ALA A 316 2.70 17.63 8.19
N GLU A 317 1.58 16.93 7.98
CA GLU A 317 0.43 16.94 8.88
C GLU A 317 0.68 16.23 10.22
N ASN A 318 1.61 15.28 10.27
CA ASN A 318 1.80 14.41 11.45
C ASN A 318 3.12 14.68 12.21
N THR A 319 4.12 15.25 11.56
CA THR A 319 5.48 15.39 12.11
C THR A 319 5.58 16.48 13.17
N ASN A 320 6.44 16.25 14.16
CA ASN A 320 6.89 17.29 15.11
C ASN A 320 8.19 17.98 14.64
N HIS A 321 8.78 17.56 13.51
CA HIS A 321 10.06 18.06 13.01
C HIS A 321 9.85 19.02 11.84
N GLU A 322 9.32 20.21 12.11
CA GLU A 322 9.00 21.21 11.09
C GLU A 322 10.21 21.65 10.24
N VAL A 323 11.42 21.55 10.81
CA VAL A 323 12.67 21.82 10.09
C VAL A 323 12.80 20.96 8.83
N VAL A 324 12.22 19.76 8.84
CA VAL A 324 12.25 18.87 7.68
C VAL A 324 11.44 19.46 6.53
N ILE A 325 10.27 20.03 6.84
CA ILE A 325 9.36 20.63 5.87
C ILE A 325 10.05 21.82 5.18
N SER A 326 10.62 22.73 5.96
CA SER A 326 11.26 23.93 5.43
C SER A 326 12.49 23.59 4.58
N GLN A 327 13.33 22.65 5.03
CA GLN A 327 14.53 22.23 4.30
C GLN A 327 14.22 21.38 3.05
N SER A 328 13.07 20.70 2.99
CA SER A 328 12.67 19.94 1.80
C SER A 328 12.21 20.85 0.65
N LEU A 329 11.80 22.09 0.94
CA LEU A 329 11.22 23.04 0.00
C LEU A 329 12.15 24.20 -0.37
N CYS A 330 13.47 23.96 -0.35
CA CYS A 330 14.47 24.97 -0.71
C CYS A 330 14.41 25.39 -2.19
N VAL A 331 13.83 24.56 -3.06
CA VAL A 331 13.69 24.84 -4.50
C VAL A 331 12.31 25.46 -4.77
N GLU A 332 12.28 26.67 -5.32
CA GLU A 332 11.03 27.43 -5.55
C GLU A 332 10.05 26.71 -6.48
N GLU A 333 10.52 25.96 -7.48
CA GLU A 333 9.66 25.17 -8.37
C GLU A 333 8.91 24.07 -7.58
N THR A 334 9.64 23.31 -6.76
CA THR A 334 9.08 22.27 -5.90
C THR A 334 8.09 22.84 -4.88
N LYS A 335 8.46 23.96 -4.26
CA LYS A 335 7.59 24.70 -3.34
C LYS A 335 6.29 25.14 -4.02
N THR A 336 6.36 25.67 -5.23
CA THR A 336 5.19 26.08 -6.01
C THR A 336 4.27 24.90 -6.29
N LYS A 337 4.84 23.75 -6.69
CA LYS A 337 4.09 22.50 -6.92
C LYS A 337 3.35 22.05 -5.64
N VAL A 338 4.02 22.06 -4.50
CA VAL A 338 3.41 21.71 -3.20
C VAL A 338 2.32 22.70 -2.81
N VAL A 339 2.55 24.01 -2.96
CA VAL A 339 1.53 25.03 -2.66
C VAL A 339 0.30 24.87 -3.55
N ASN A 340 0.49 24.63 -4.85
CA ASN A 340 -0.62 24.38 -5.78
C ASN A 340 -1.43 23.15 -5.40
N TYR A 341 -0.75 22.07 -5.00
CA TYR A 341 -1.39 20.85 -4.52
C TYR A 341 -2.23 21.11 -3.25
N LEU A 342 -1.65 21.76 -2.24
CA LEU A 342 -2.32 22.05 -0.96
C LEU A 342 -3.49 23.02 -1.11
N SER A 343 -3.32 24.05 -1.95
CA SER A 343 -4.38 25.02 -2.28
C SER A 343 -5.47 24.44 -3.17
N LYS A 344 -5.32 23.19 -3.64
CA LYS A 344 -6.22 22.56 -4.61
C LYS A 344 -6.45 23.45 -5.83
N THR A 345 -5.44 24.20 -6.23
CA THR A 345 -5.53 25.11 -7.38
C THR A 345 -5.66 24.26 -8.63
N LEU A 346 -6.89 24.12 -9.11
CA LEU A 346 -7.21 23.30 -10.28
C LEU A 346 -6.69 23.96 -11.55
N ILE A 347 -6.09 23.17 -12.43
CA ILE A 347 -5.86 23.57 -13.83
C ILE A 347 -7.23 23.64 -14.52
N ALA A 348 -7.37 24.61 -15.42
CA ALA A 348 -8.59 25.04 -16.09
C ALA A 348 -9.48 23.92 -16.64
N HIS A 349 -10.79 24.20 -16.70
CA HIS A 349 -11.80 23.34 -17.33
C HIS A 349 -11.38 22.93 -18.75
N GLU A 350 -11.15 21.63 -18.96
CA GLU A 350 -10.98 21.03 -20.29
C GLU A 350 -12.34 21.02 -21.00
N ASP A 351 -12.41 21.54 -22.23
CA ASP A 351 -13.61 21.48 -23.04
C ASP A 351 -13.89 20.04 -23.53
N ALA A 352 -15.13 19.76 -23.93
CA ALA A 352 -15.57 18.41 -24.29
C ALA A 352 -14.85 17.84 -25.51
N GLU A 353 -14.43 18.68 -26.46
CA GLU A 353 -13.79 18.25 -27.70
C GLU A 353 -12.33 17.89 -27.47
N SER A 354 -11.59 18.74 -26.74
CA SER A 354 -10.23 18.44 -26.27
C SER A 354 -10.20 17.17 -25.42
N ARG A 355 -11.18 17.00 -24.54
CA ARG A 355 -11.32 15.78 -23.74
C ARG A 355 -11.53 14.55 -24.61
N LEU A 356 -12.41 14.62 -25.61
CA LEU A 356 -12.67 13.50 -26.52
C LEU A 356 -11.43 13.13 -27.33
N LEU A 357 -10.72 14.12 -27.86
CA LEU A 357 -9.49 13.90 -28.61
C LEU A 357 -8.44 13.19 -27.76
N ARG A 358 -8.25 13.65 -26.52
CA ARG A 358 -7.32 13.05 -25.58
C ARG A 358 -7.72 11.62 -25.20
N LEU A 359 -9.01 11.36 -24.94
CA LEU A 359 -9.48 10.00 -24.66
C LEU A 359 -9.23 9.05 -25.83
N LYS A 360 -9.33 9.52 -27.09
CA LYS A 360 -8.98 8.71 -28.27
C LYS A 360 -7.49 8.38 -28.33
N GLN A 361 -6.63 9.34 -28.00
CA GLN A 361 -5.18 9.13 -27.94
C GLN A 361 -4.80 8.16 -26.82
N GLU A 362 -5.38 8.32 -25.62
CA GLU A 362 -5.19 7.41 -24.49
C GLU A 362 -5.67 5.99 -24.84
N ALA A 363 -6.83 5.85 -25.48
CA ALA A 363 -7.35 4.54 -25.90
C ALA A 363 -6.41 3.83 -26.88
N ALA A 364 -5.86 4.54 -27.86
CA ALA A 364 -4.88 3.99 -28.80
C ALA A 364 -3.58 3.56 -28.10
N ALA A 365 -3.09 4.38 -27.17
CA ALA A 365 -1.90 4.07 -26.38
C ALA A 365 -2.10 2.82 -25.49
N ILE A 366 -3.25 2.71 -24.81
CA ILE A 366 -3.61 1.54 -23.99
C ILE A 366 -3.71 0.29 -24.88
N GLN A 367 -4.37 0.37 -26.03
CA GLN A 367 -4.49 -0.76 -26.94
C GLN A 367 -3.12 -1.25 -27.42
N GLN A 368 -2.23 -0.33 -27.80
CA GLN A 368 -0.87 -0.68 -28.21
C GLN A 368 -0.09 -1.30 -27.04
N HIS A 369 -0.27 -0.79 -25.82
CA HIS A 369 0.35 -1.35 -24.63
C HIS A 369 -0.13 -2.79 -24.34
N ASN A 370 -1.43 -3.03 -24.40
CA ASN A 370 -2.02 -4.36 -24.19
C ASN A 370 -1.50 -5.37 -25.23
N GLN A 371 -1.45 -4.98 -26.51
CA GLN A 371 -0.87 -5.82 -27.57
C GLN A 371 0.62 -6.14 -27.32
N LYS A 372 1.39 -5.18 -26.82
CA LYS A 372 2.79 -5.41 -26.43
C LYS A 372 2.91 -6.41 -25.28
N LEU A 373 2.02 -6.37 -24.30
CA LEU A 373 2.01 -7.34 -23.20
C LEU A 373 1.72 -8.75 -23.70
N GLU A 374 0.65 -8.92 -24.50
CA GLU A 374 0.24 -10.22 -25.03
C GLU A 374 1.28 -10.81 -26.03
N SER A 375 1.96 -9.95 -26.79
CA SER A 375 3.03 -10.37 -27.71
C SER A 375 4.35 -10.71 -26.99
N LYS A 376 4.70 -9.98 -25.92
CA LYS A 376 5.91 -10.28 -25.14
C LYS A 376 5.83 -11.62 -24.42
N GLU A 377 4.65 -12.05 -24.00
CA GLU A 377 4.48 -13.37 -23.39
C GLU A 377 4.53 -14.52 -24.41
N THR A 378 4.13 -14.26 -25.65
CA THR A 378 4.35 -15.22 -26.76
C THR A 378 5.80 -15.27 -27.22
N VAL A 379 6.60 -14.22 -26.96
CA VAL A 379 8.03 -14.11 -27.31
C VAL A 379 8.98 -14.35 -26.12
N SER A 380 8.48 -14.44 -24.88
CA SER A 380 9.22 -14.65 -23.61
C SER A 380 10.03 -15.96 -23.53
N ASN A 381 10.08 -16.76 -24.60
CA ASN A 381 11.14 -17.76 -24.80
C ASN A 381 12.46 -17.17 -25.32
N GLN A 382 12.55 -15.89 -25.72
CA GLN A 382 13.79 -15.25 -26.14
C GLN A 382 13.81 -13.75 -25.76
N GLN A 383 14.62 -13.48 -24.73
CA GLN A 383 15.34 -12.27 -24.33
C GLN A 383 14.73 -10.87 -24.53
N ALA A 384 14.79 -10.14 -23.41
CA ALA A 384 14.37 -8.78 -23.20
C ALA A 384 15.28 -7.76 -23.87
N GLU A 385 14.69 -6.66 -24.35
CA GLU A 385 15.37 -5.37 -24.41
C GLU A 385 14.38 -4.23 -24.10
N ALA A 386 14.92 -3.24 -23.40
CA ALA A 386 14.23 -2.08 -22.84
C ALA A 386 14.20 -0.94 -23.87
N GLU A 387 13.06 -0.26 -23.99
CA GLU A 387 12.99 1.02 -24.70
C GLU A 387 12.29 2.09 -23.88
N VAL A 388 12.98 3.22 -23.84
CA VAL A 388 12.69 4.51 -23.23
C VAL A 388 11.54 5.19 -23.99
N ILE A 389 10.57 5.75 -23.28
CA ILE A 389 9.56 6.64 -23.89
C ILE A 389 9.55 7.99 -23.17
N ALA A 390 9.61 9.02 -24.01
CA ALA A 390 9.73 10.43 -23.71
C ALA A 390 8.47 11.03 -23.04
N GLY A 391 8.68 12.19 -22.42
CA GLY A 391 7.75 12.86 -21.51
C GLY A 391 6.37 13.14 -22.07
N SER A 392 5.36 12.81 -21.26
CA SER A 392 3.99 13.29 -21.39
C SER A 392 3.45 13.59 -19.99
N GLU A 393 2.91 14.79 -19.83
CA GLU A 393 2.35 15.35 -18.59
C GLU A 393 1.19 14.50 -18.01
N PRO A 394 1.02 14.46 -16.67
CA PRO A 394 -0.07 13.72 -16.02
C PRO A 394 -1.46 14.25 -16.36
N ARG A 395 -2.44 13.35 -16.43
CA ARG A 395 -3.87 13.69 -16.41
C ARG A 395 -4.66 12.90 -15.36
N ALA A 396 -5.82 13.49 -15.04
CA ALA A 396 -6.50 13.53 -13.75
C ALA A 396 -7.07 12.23 -13.15
N LYS A 397 -7.09 12.21 -11.81
CA LYS A 397 -7.64 11.16 -10.92
C LYS A 397 -9.07 11.49 -10.45
N ARG A 398 -9.80 10.45 -10.04
CA ARG A 398 -11.24 10.38 -9.69
C ARG A 398 -11.69 11.29 -8.54
N ALA A 399 -13.00 11.53 -8.49
CA ALA A 399 -13.71 12.21 -7.40
C ALA A 399 -13.47 11.54 -6.03
N ARG A 400 -13.18 12.38 -5.04
CA ARG A 400 -12.92 12.04 -3.63
C ARG A 400 -14.24 11.79 -2.89
N GLN A 401 -14.28 10.77 -2.05
CA GLN A 401 -15.29 10.63 -1.00
C GLN A 401 -14.91 11.58 0.15
N GLU A 402 -15.84 12.45 0.55
CA GLU A 402 -15.69 13.26 1.75
C GLU A 402 -15.71 12.35 2.98
N PRO A 403 -14.76 12.51 3.93
CA PRO A 403 -14.85 11.81 5.21
C PRO A 403 -16.13 12.23 5.92
N SER A 404 -16.75 11.30 6.65
CA SER A 404 -17.95 11.63 7.43
C SER A 404 -17.59 12.66 8.50
N ALA A 405 -18.54 13.54 8.85
CA ALA A 405 -18.32 14.55 9.89
C ALA A 405 -17.85 13.93 11.23
N GLU A 406 -18.30 12.70 11.52
CA GLU A 406 -17.91 11.96 12.72
C GLU A 406 -16.42 11.58 12.75
N GLU A 407 -15.84 11.22 11.60
CA GLU A 407 -14.40 10.94 11.47
C GLU A 407 -13.56 12.21 11.65
N GLU A 408 -14.06 13.37 11.23
CA GLU A 408 -13.39 14.65 11.44
C GLU A 408 -13.41 15.08 12.91
N TYR A 409 -14.56 14.98 13.59
CA TYR A 409 -14.64 15.24 15.04
C TYR A 409 -13.72 14.30 15.84
N SER A 410 -13.70 13.01 15.51
CA SER A 410 -12.83 12.03 16.18
C SER A 410 -11.35 12.38 16.01
N ARG A 411 -10.95 12.77 14.79
CA ARG A 411 -9.56 13.17 14.48
C ARG A 411 -9.12 14.38 15.31
N TYR A 412 -9.92 15.45 15.34
CA TYR A 412 -9.56 16.66 16.09
C TYR A 412 -9.46 16.42 17.60
N ILE A 413 -10.36 15.60 18.17
CA ILE A 413 -10.31 15.24 19.59
C ILE A 413 -9.07 14.39 19.90
N GLN A 414 -8.73 13.43 19.04
CA GLN A 414 -7.57 12.57 19.23
C GLN A 414 -6.26 13.37 19.17
N THR A 415 -6.15 14.32 18.24
CA THR A 415 -5.00 15.24 18.16
C THR A 415 -4.89 16.11 19.41
N ALA A 416 -5.97 16.73 19.87
CA ALA A 416 -5.97 17.55 21.09
C ALA A 416 -5.56 16.75 22.33
N GLN A 417 -6.05 15.51 22.49
CA GLN A 417 -5.65 14.63 23.58
C GLN A 417 -4.17 14.26 23.53
N SER A 418 -3.63 13.99 22.34
CA SER A 418 -2.22 13.65 22.17
C SER A 418 -1.29 14.82 22.53
N ALA A 419 -1.67 16.05 22.13
CA ALA A 419 -0.93 17.26 22.46
C ALA A 419 -0.92 17.55 23.97
N LEU A 420 -2.07 17.40 24.65
CA LEU A 420 -2.16 17.57 26.10
C LEU A 420 -1.34 16.54 26.87
N LYS A 421 -1.32 15.28 26.42
CA LYS A 421 -0.46 14.23 27.01
C LYS A 421 1.03 14.52 26.84
N ALA A 422 1.43 15.05 25.68
CA ALA A 422 2.82 15.46 25.45
C ALA A 422 3.22 16.63 26.36
N LEU A 423 2.33 17.60 26.55
CA LEU A 423 2.53 18.72 27.46
C LEU A 423 2.63 18.25 28.92
N GLN A 424 1.80 17.31 29.34
CA GLN A 424 1.89 16.68 30.66
C GLN A 424 3.24 15.97 30.85
N ALA A 425 3.71 15.21 29.86
CA ALA A 425 5.01 14.54 29.92
C ALA A 425 6.19 15.53 30.03
N LEU A 426 6.10 16.72 29.41
CA LEU A 426 7.10 17.78 29.54
C LEU A 426 7.10 18.42 30.93
N VAL A 427 5.93 18.62 31.53
CA VAL A 427 5.80 19.15 32.90
C VAL A 427 6.29 18.14 33.94
N GLU A 428 5.97 16.85 33.76
CA GLU A 428 6.44 15.77 34.63
C GLU A 428 7.94 15.50 34.49
N SER A 429 8.50 15.54 33.28
CA SER A 429 9.94 15.38 33.03
C SER A 429 10.77 16.54 33.56
N ASN A 430 10.21 17.75 33.65
CA ASN A 430 10.89 18.91 34.21
C ASN A 430 10.79 18.98 35.74
N ALA A 431 9.97 18.16 36.40
CA ALA A 431 9.87 18.11 37.86
C ALA A 431 11.15 17.58 38.54
N ASP A 432 12.00 16.85 37.80
CA ASP A 432 13.32 16.37 38.25
C ASP A 432 14.45 17.40 38.04
N THR A 433 14.14 18.57 37.45
CA THR A 433 15.05 19.70 37.28
C THR A 433 14.48 20.94 37.96
N THR A 434 15.32 21.83 38.51
CA THR A 434 14.89 23.05 39.21
C THR A 434 14.23 24.13 38.33
N ALA A 435 13.86 23.78 37.09
CA ALA A 435 13.24 24.69 36.14
C ALA A 435 11.71 24.72 36.35
N SER A 436 11.21 25.83 36.87
CA SER A 436 9.77 26.08 36.96
C SER A 436 9.13 26.14 35.57
N PRO A 437 7.90 25.63 35.38
CA PRO A 437 7.20 25.78 34.11
C PRO A 437 7.06 27.27 33.73
N PRO A 438 7.00 27.60 32.43
CA PRO A 438 6.89 28.98 31.99
C PRO A 438 5.63 29.67 32.56
N PRO A 439 5.72 30.93 33.03
CA PRO A 439 4.59 31.61 33.69
C PRO A 439 3.38 31.85 32.77
N TRP A 440 3.58 31.85 31.44
CA TRP A 440 2.50 31.96 30.45
C TRP A 440 1.73 30.65 30.24
N LEU A 441 2.25 29.52 30.73
CA LEU A 441 1.64 28.20 30.50
C LEU A 441 0.28 28.08 31.20
N GLU A 442 0.19 28.59 32.43
CA GLU A 442 -1.03 28.56 33.22
C GLU A 442 -2.14 29.38 32.55
N GLU A 443 -1.81 30.58 32.06
CA GLU A 443 -2.73 31.45 31.32
C GLU A 443 -3.28 30.76 30.06
N ARG A 444 -2.42 30.07 29.29
CA ARG A 444 -2.84 29.32 28.09
C ARG A 444 -3.65 28.07 28.39
N LEU A 445 -3.37 27.38 29.50
CA LEU A 445 -4.18 26.24 29.95
C LEU A 445 -5.57 26.71 30.37
N GLN A 446 -5.68 27.89 30.96
CA GLN A 446 -6.95 28.48 31.36
C GLN A 446 -7.78 28.95 30.15
N GLU A 447 -7.15 29.52 29.12
CA GLU A 447 -7.79 29.80 27.83
C GLU A 447 -8.27 28.52 27.12
N LEU A 448 -7.52 27.42 27.19
CA LEU A 448 -7.95 26.13 26.64
C LEU A 448 -9.16 25.55 27.39
N GLN A 449 -9.23 25.73 28.72
CA GLN A 449 -10.37 25.31 29.52
C GLN A 449 -11.64 26.10 29.17
N THR A 450 -11.54 27.40 28.94
CA THR A 450 -12.69 28.21 28.50
C THR A 450 -13.15 27.80 27.11
N LEU A 451 -12.22 27.56 26.18
CA LEU A 451 -12.54 27.13 24.81
C LEU A 451 -13.23 25.74 24.79
N LEU A 452 -12.81 24.82 25.66
CA LEU A 452 -13.49 23.52 25.86
C LEU A 452 -14.88 23.68 26.48
N ALA A 453 -15.08 24.65 27.38
CA ALA A 453 -16.38 24.96 27.95
C ALA A 453 -17.32 25.56 26.90
N ASP A 454 -16.80 26.44 26.03
CA ASP A 454 -17.55 27.04 24.93
C ASP A 454 -17.99 25.98 23.93
N ILE A 455 -17.11 25.06 23.51
CA ILE A 455 -17.46 23.94 22.62
C ILE A 455 -18.54 23.05 23.23
N ARG A 456 -18.54 22.85 24.55
CA ARG A 456 -19.60 22.08 25.25
C ARG A 456 -20.93 22.84 25.34
N SER A 457 -20.89 24.17 25.28
CA SER A 457 -22.06 25.03 25.33
C SER A 457 -22.75 25.20 23.97
N VAL A 458 -22.04 24.91 22.88
CA VAL A 458 -22.59 24.81 21.52
C VAL A 458 -23.38 23.49 21.40
N LYS A 459 -24.63 23.51 21.87
CA LYS A 459 -25.66 22.50 21.57
C LYS A 459 -26.86 23.15 20.94
#